data_AF-A0A1F7FVK2-F1
#
_entry.id   AF-A0A1F7FVK2-F1
#
_cell.length_a   1.000
_cell.length_b   1.000
_cell.length_c   1.000
_cell.angle_alpha   90.00
_cell.angle_beta   90.00
_cell.angle_gamma   90.00
#
_symmetry.space_group_name_H-M   'P 1'
#
loop_
_entity.id
_entity.type
_entity.pdbx_description
1 polymer ?
#
loop_
_entity_poly.entity_id
_entity_poly.type
_entity_poly.pdbx_seq_one_letter_code
_entity_poly.pdbx_strand_id
1 'polypeptide(L)'
;MDEREFNQLLHCFRHSIEDFPLFEATYLLGFQQKDLAQRMGISVRTLRRKLRAVRTAIAKVVAEHELAPSHELVPYPQDYPE
;
A
#
# COMPACT_ATOMS: atom_id res chain seq x y z
N MET A 1 8.69 6.02 10.86
CA MET A 1 7.27 6.04 10.53
C MET A 1 6.53 5.90 11.83
N ASP A 2 5.69 6.89 12.17
CA ASP A 2 4.85 6.84 13.36
C ASP A 2 3.75 5.78 13.17
N GLU A 3 3.28 5.18 14.26
CA GLU A 3 2.22 4.17 14.24
C GLU A 3 0.91 4.74 13.65
N ARG A 4 0.65 6.04 13.90
CA ARG A 4 -0.51 6.72 13.31
C ARG A 4 -0.40 6.85 11.78
N GLU A 5 0.78 7.25 11.29
CA GLU A 5 1.04 7.36 9.85
C GLU A 5 0.91 6.00 9.16
N PHE A 6 1.44 4.95 9.78
CA PHE A 6 1.32 3.59 9.26
C PHE A 6 -0.14 3.11 9.21
N ASN A 7 -0.92 3.37 10.26
CA ASN A 7 -2.33 2.98 10.29
C ASN A 7 -3.19 3.76 9.29
N GLN A 8 -2.89 5.05 9.06
CA GLN A 8 -3.53 5.84 8.01
C GLN A 8 -3.20 5.27 6.63
N LEU A 9 -1.94 4.92 6.37
CA LEU A 9 -1.52 4.30 5.13
C LEU A 9 -2.24 2.97 4.87
N LEU A 10 -2.31 2.10 5.89
CA LEU A 10 -3.06 0.84 5.79
C LEU A 10 -4.55 1.08 5.52
N HIS A 11 -5.14 2.09 6.17
CA HIS A 11 -6.53 2.47 5.91
C HIS A 11 -6.73 2.88 4.44
N CYS A 12 -5.85 3.72 3.90
CA CYS A 12 -5.90 4.09 2.48
C CYS A 12 -5.83 2.86 1.57
N PHE A 13 -4.90 1.93 1.80
CA PHE A 13 -4.78 0.72 0.98
C PHE A 13 -5.98 -0.21 1.07
N ARG A 14 -6.57 -0.40 2.26
CA ARG A 14 -7.79 -1.20 2.44
C ARG A 14 -8.97 -0.67 1.63
N HIS A 15 -9.06 0.65 1.45
CA HIS A 15 -10.14 1.30 0.70
C HIS A 15 -9.86 1.45 -0.80
N SER A 16 -8.60 1.45 -1.21
CA SER A 16 -8.20 1.74 -2.61
C SER A 16 -7.78 0.51 -3.41
N ILE A 17 -7.36 -0.57 -2.76
CA ILE A 17 -6.88 -1.78 -3.42
C ILE A 17 -7.83 -2.95 -3.15
N GLU A 18 -8.46 -3.44 -4.21
CA GLU A 18 -9.27 -4.67 -4.15
C GLU A 18 -8.42 -5.84 -3.63
N ASP A 19 -9.01 -6.70 -2.79
CA ASP A 19 -8.34 -7.85 -2.18
C ASP A 19 -7.16 -7.52 -1.23
N PHE A 20 -6.92 -6.25 -0.88
CA PHE A 20 -5.86 -5.88 0.08
C PHE A 20 -5.92 -6.62 1.42
N PRO A 21 -7.09 -6.93 2.02
CA PRO A 21 -7.15 -7.75 3.24
C PRO A 21 -6.49 -9.13 3.10
N LEU A 22 -6.42 -9.71 1.89
CA LEU A 22 -5.69 -10.97 1.67
C LEU A 22 -4.18 -10.77 1.78
N PHE A 23 -3.68 -9.61 1.35
CA PHE A 23 -2.29 -9.24 1.51
C PHE A 23 -1.94 -9.04 3.00
N GLU A 24 -2.76 -8.30 3.74
CA GLU A 24 -2.57 -8.14 5.19
C GLU A 24 -2.57 -9.49 5.92
N ALA A 25 -3.57 -10.34 5.63
CA ALA A 25 -3.63 -11.67 6.22
C ALA A 25 -2.37 -12.48 5.95
N THR A 26 -1.84 -12.43 4.72
CA THR A 26 -0.68 -13.23 4.33
C THR A 26 0.64 -12.67 4.89
N TYR A 27 0.85 -11.36 4.81
CA TYR A 27 2.17 -10.75 5.04
C TYR A 27 2.31 -9.96 6.34
N LEU A 28 1.19 -9.46 6.89
CA LEU A 28 1.20 -8.75 8.18
C LEU A 28 0.79 -9.66 9.34
N LEU A 29 -0.21 -10.53 9.11
CA LEU A 29 -0.75 -11.42 10.14
C LEU A 29 -0.19 -12.85 10.05
N GLY A 30 0.57 -13.17 9.01
CA GLY A 30 1.29 -14.45 8.87
C GLY A 30 0.42 -15.68 8.56
N PHE A 31 -0.81 -15.50 8.06
CA PHE A 31 -1.65 -16.64 7.66
C PHE A 31 -1.03 -17.41 6.50
N GLN A 32 -1.07 -18.74 6.58
CA GLN A 32 -0.63 -19.58 5.47
C GLN A 32 -1.59 -19.47 4.28
N GLN A 33 -1.03 -19.34 3.07
CA GLN A 33 -1.80 -19.21 1.84
C GLN A 33 -2.73 -20.41 1.58
N LYS A 34 -2.36 -21.62 2.03
CA LYS A 34 -3.21 -22.81 1.88
C LYS A 34 -4.49 -22.68 2.71
N ASP A 35 -4.35 -22.32 3.98
CA ASP A 35 -5.46 -22.17 4.91
C ASP A 35 -6.36 -21.00 4.51
N LEU A 36 -5.74 -19.89 4.08
CA LEU A 36 -6.46 -18.71 3.61
C LEU A 36 -7.29 -19.02 2.35
N ALA A 37 -6.71 -19.75 1.39
CA ALA A 37 -7.43 -20.16 0.18
C ALA A 37 -8.61 -21.08 0.51
N GLN A 38 -8.41 -22.04 1.44
CA GLN A 38 -9.47 -22.93 1.90
C GLN A 38 -10.61 -22.17 2.58
N ARG A 39 -10.31 -21.23 3.50
CA ARG A 39 -11.31 -20.40 4.20
C ARG A 39 -12.13 -19.53 3.24
N MET A 40 -11.49 -19.05 2.18
CA MET A 40 -12.13 -18.24 1.15
C MET A 40 -12.87 -19.07 0.09
N GLY A 41 -12.79 -20.41 0.15
CA GLY A 41 -13.40 -21.30 -0.85
C GLY A 41 -12.80 -21.19 -2.26
N ILE A 42 -11.53 -20.79 -2.36
CA ILE A 42 -10.82 -20.61 -3.65
C ILE A 42 -9.60 -21.52 -3.75
N SER A 43 -9.10 -21.71 -4.98
CA SER A 43 -7.83 -22.40 -5.18
C SER A 43 -6.64 -21.54 -4.71
N VAL A 44 -5.57 -22.19 -4.25
CA VAL A 44 -4.29 -21.50 -3.92
C VAL A 44 -3.74 -20.74 -5.12
N ARG A 45 -3.95 -21.25 -6.34
CA ARG A 45 -3.56 -20.56 -7.59
C ARG A 45 -4.32 -19.24 -7.76
N THR A 46 -5.62 -19.24 -7.49
CA THR A 46 -6.47 -18.03 -7.50
C THR A 46 -6.00 -17.04 -6.46
N LEU A 47 -5.73 -17.50 -5.22
CA LEU A 47 -5.20 -16.65 -4.15
C LEU A 47 -3.88 -15.98 -4.57
N ARG A 48 -2.94 -16.76 -5.11
CA ARG A 48 -1.65 -16.23 -5.59
C ARG A 48 -1.82 -15.18 -6.69
N ARG A 49 -2.80 -15.36 -7.58
CA ARG A 49 -3.11 -14.36 -8.63
C ARG A 49 -3.64 -13.06 -8.01
N LYS A 50 -4.57 -13.15 -7.06
CA LYS A 50 -5.09 -11.98 -6.31
C LYS A 50 -3.96 -11.25 -5.57
N LEU A 51 -3.13 -11.98 -4.82
CA LEU A 51 -1.96 -11.41 -4.14
C LEU A 51 -0.95 -10.76 -5.10
N ARG A 52 -0.79 -11.29 -6.33
CA ARG A 52 0.04 -10.66 -7.35
C ARG A 52 -0.56 -9.33 -7.81
N ALA A 53 -1.86 -9.28 -8.07
CA ALA A 53 -2.56 -8.05 -8.47
C ALA A 53 -2.45 -6.97 -7.37
N VAL A 54 -2.64 -7.36 -6.10
CA VAL A 54 -2.46 -6.44 -4.96
C VAL A 54 -1.04 -5.87 -4.91
N ARG A 55 0.00 -6.71 -5.04
CA ARG A 55 1.39 -6.22 -5.05
C ARG A 55 1.67 -5.25 -6.20
N THR A 56 1.11 -5.51 -7.39
CA THR A 56 1.23 -4.59 -8.53
C THR A 56 0.51 -3.27 -8.27
N ALA A 57 -0.67 -3.30 -7.64
CA ALA A 57 -1.39 -2.09 -7.25
C ALA A 57 -0.61 -1.27 -6.21
N ILE A 58 -0.05 -1.91 -5.18
CA ILE A 58 0.81 -1.24 -4.19
C ILE A 58 2.01 -0.59 -4.88
N ALA A 59 2.71 -1.34 -5.74
CA ALA A 59 3.87 -0.82 -6.47
C ALA A 59 3.50 0.40 -7.35
N LYS A 60 2.32 0.38 -7.97
CA LYS A 60 1.83 1.51 -8.76
C LYS A 60 1.56 2.74 -7.88
N VAL A 61 0.87 2.58 -6.75
CA VAL A 61 0.60 3.67 -5.81
C VAL A 61 1.91 4.26 -5.29
N VAL A 62 2.86 3.41 -4.92
CA VAL A 62 4.19 3.86 -4.47
C VAL A 62 4.91 4.62 -5.58
N ALA A 63 4.91 4.12 -6.82
CA ALA A 63 5.56 4.80 -7.94
C ALA A 63 4.92 6.15 -8.26
N GLU A 64 3.59 6.27 -8.17
CA GLU A 64 2.87 7.54 -8.35
C GLU A 64 3.26 8.57 -7.28
N HIS A 65 3.52 8.12 -6.04
CA HIS A 65 3.99 8.98 -4.96
C HIS A 65 5.49 9.29 -4.99
N GLU A 66 6.33 8.38 -5.52
CA GLU A 66 7.76 8.65 -5.76
C GLU A 66 7.98 9.58 -6.97
N LEU A 67 7.07 9.57 -7.94
CA LEU A 67 7.11 10.44 -9.13
C LEU A 67 6.42 11.79 -8.94
N ALA A 68 5.68 11.99 -7.85
CA ALA A 68 5.19 13.31 -7.48
C ALA A 68 6.37 14.15 -7.00
N PRO A 69 6.82 15.18 -7.74
CA PRO A 69 7.86 16.06 -7.24
C PRO A 69 7.37 16.64 -5.92
N SER A 70 8.22 16.53 -4.89
CA SER A 70 8.09 17.24 -3.62
C SER A 70 7.51 18.63 -3.86
N HIS A 71 6.24 18.79 -3.52
CA HIS A 71 5.60 20.10 -3.49
C HIS A 71 6.34 20.93 -2.44
N GLU A 72 6.62 22.19 -2.80
CA GLU A 72 7.31 23.24 -2.02
C GLU A 72 8.82 23.41 -2.25
N LEU A 73 9.17 23.95 -3.43
CA LEU A 73 10.13 25.05 -3.47
C LEU A 73 9.35 26.36 -3.30
N VAL A 74 9.08 26.74 -2.06
CA VAL A 74 8.72 28.13 -1.75
C VAL A 74 9.98 28.97 -2.03
N PRO A 75 9.96 29.94 -2.95
CA PRO A 75 11.07 30.87 -3.08
C PRO A 75 11.19 31.63 -1.76
N TYR A 76 12.35 31.57 -1.12
CA TYR A 76 12.67 32.48 -0.03
C TYR A 76 12.41 33.92 -0.51
N PRO A 77 11.64 34.75 0.22
CA PRO A 77 11.55 36.16 -0.11
C PRO A 77 12.95 36.76 0.02
N GLN A 78 13.55 37.13 -1.11
CA GLN A 78 14.77 37.92 -1.17
C GLN A 78 14.42 39.36 -0.83
N ASP A 79 14.40 39.73 0.44
CA ASP A 79 14.51 41.13 0.86
C ASP A 79 15.05 41.16 2.30
N TYR A 80 16.39 41.15 2.42
CA TYR A 80 17.07 41.71 3.58
C TYR A 80 17.69 43.05 3.14
N PRO A 81 17.31 44.19 3.72
CA PRO A 81 17.92 45.47 3.39
C PRO A 81 19.36 45.54 3.92
N GLU A 82 20.24 46.15 3.11
CA GLU A 82 21.66 46.44 3.40
C GLU A 82 21.86 47.37 4.61
#